data_AF-A0A2V7C9W9-F1
#
_entry.id   AF-A0A2V7C9W9-F1
#
_cell.length_a   1.000
_cell.length_b   1.000
_cell.length_c   1.000
_cell.angle_alpha   90.00
_cell.angle_beta   90.00
_cell.angle_gamma   90.00
#
_symmetry.space_group_name_H-M   'P 1'
#
loop_
_entity.id
_entity.type
_entity.pdbx_description
1 polymer ?
#
loop_
_entity_poly.entity_id
_entity_poly.type
_entity_poly.pdbx_seq_one_letter_code
_entity_poly.pdbx_strand_id
1 'polypeptide(L)'
;MQAGASEAKIAEAATSDLFVEGEKAALEYAEAMTFTDRKVTGELFARVRAHFSEAQIVELTAAAALENFRSKFNVALGIEAQGFCVIR
;
A
#
# COMPACT_ATOMS: atom_id res chain seq x y z
N MET A 1 13.01 -6.48 4.84
CA MET A 1 12.82 -7.21 3.56
C MET A 1 13.24 -6.26 2.44
N GLN A 2 14.30 -6.53 1.67
CA GLN A 2 14.57 -5.79 0.43
C GLN A 2 13.88 -6.55 -0.71
N ALA A 3 12.67 -6.12 -1.06
CA ALA A 3 11.84 -6.77 -2.05
C ALA A 3 11.87 -5.96 -3.35
N GLY A 4 12.86 -6.22 -4.22
CA GLY A 4 12.84 -5.99 -5.68
C GLY A 4 12.65 -4.57 -6.24
N ALA A 5 12.11 -3.62 -5.49
CA ALA A 5 11.95 -2.23 -5.91
C ALA A 5 13.26 -1.46 -5.72
N SER A 6 13.62 -0.63 -6.71
CA SER A 6 14.76 0.28 -6.58
C SER A 6 14.50 1.35 -5.52
N GLU A 7 15.56 1.86 -4.89
CA GLU A 7 15.45 2.96 -3.92
C GLU A 7 14.76 4.18 -4.53
N ALA A 8 15.06 4.49 -5.80
CA ALA A 8 14.38 5.55 -6.54
C ALA A 8 12.87 5.34 -6.66
N LYS A 9 12.42 4.10 -6.86
CA LYS A 9 10.99 3.75 -6.92
C LYS A 9 10.31 3.89 -5.55
N ILE A 10 11.03 3.63 -4.47
CA ILE A 10 10.50 3.72 -3.10
C ILE A 10 10.46 5.18 -2.61
N ALA A 11 11.53 5.95 -2.85
CA ALA A 11 11.68 7.31 -2.33
C ALA A 11 10.60 8.28 -2.82
N GLU A 12 10.09 8.08 -4.04
CA GLU A 12 9.11 8.96 -4.68
C GLU A 12 7.78 8.23 -4.95
N ALA A 13 7.38 7.28 -4.09
CA ALA A 13 6.25 6.38 -4.36
C ALA A 13 4.94 7.08 -4.78
N ALA A 14 4.67 8.28 -4.27
CA ALA A 14 3.45 9.03 -4.58
C ALA A 14 3.46 9.76 -5.94
N THR A 15 4.63 10.06 -6.50
CA THR A 15 4.80 10.88 -7.72
C THR A 15 5.68 10.25 -8.77
N SER A 16 6.22 9.07 -8.52
CA SER A 16 7.18 8.41 -9.40
C SER A 16 6.50 7.83 -10.63
N ASP A 17 7.02 8.18 -11.80
CA ASP A 17 6.64 7.56 -13.08
C ASP A 17 7.14 6.10 -13.20
N LEU A 18 7.86 5.58 -12.20
CA LEU A 18 8.39 4.21 -12.17
C LEU A 18 7.33 3.16 -11.79
N PHE A 19 6.13 3.59 -11.40
CA PHE A 19 5.00 2.70 -11.15
C PHE A 19 4.17 2.51 -12.42
N VAL A 20 3.89 1.26 -12.74
CA VAL A 20 2.91 0.95 -13.79
C VAL A 20 1.50 1.21 -13.26
N GLU A 21 0.53 1.39 -14.17
CA GLU A 21 -0.84 1.77 -13.82
C GLU A 21 -1.52 0.82 -12.82
N GLY A 22 -1.23 -0.49 -12.90
CA GLY A 22 -1.71 -1.45 -11.91
C GLY A 22 -1.14 -1.22 -10.51
N GLU A 23 0.13 -0.86 -10.40
CA GLU A 23 0.75 -0.56 -9.09
C GLU A 23 0.20 0.76 -8.53
N LYS A 24 0.01 1.78 -9.36
CA LYS A 24 -0.63 3.04 -8.95
C LYS A 24 -2.05 2.81 -8.44
N ALA A 25 -2.85 2.01 -9.16
CA ALA A 25 -4.19 1.64 -8.73
C ALA A 25 -4.20 0.89 -7.38
N ALA A 26 -3.23 -0.01 -7.17
CA ALA A 26 -3.10 -0.74 -5.91
C ALA A 26 -2.72 0.19 -4.73
N LEU A 27 -1.80 1.14 -4.96
CA LEU A 27 -1.40 2.14 -3.98
C LEU A 27 -2.57 3.07 -3.62
N GLU A 28 -3.29 3.60 -4.61
CA GLU A 28 -4.45 4.46 -4.37
C GLU A 28 -5.58 3.71 -3.64
N TYR A 29 -5.78 2.43 -3.96
CA TYR A 29 -6.70 1.55 -3.23
C TYR A 29 -6.30 1.39 -1.75
N ALA A 30 -5.02 1.12 -1.48
CA ALA A 30 -4.50 1.00 -0.13
C ALA A 30 -4.64 2.33 0.65
N GLU A 31 -4.32 3.47 0.03
CA GLU A 31 -4.53 4.79 0.63
C GLU A 31 -6.00 5.04 0.97
N ALA A 32 -6.92 4.72 0.07
CA ALA A 32 -8.34 4.87 0.28
C ALA A 32 -8.90 3.98 1.41
N MET A 33 -8.24 2.86 1.72
CA MET A 33 -8.55 2.02 2.90
C MET A 33 -7.99 2.58 4.20
N THR A 34 -6.95 3.43 4.13
CA THR A 34 -6.19 3.89 5.30
C THR A 34 -6.64 5.25 5.78
N PHE A 35 -6.84 6.19 4.86
CA PHE A 35 -7.26 7.55 5.20
C PHE A 35 -8.76 7.59 5.52
N THR A 36 -9.11 8.09 6.71
CA THR A 36 -10.49 8.09 7.22
C THR A 36 -11.43 9.03 6.47
N ASP A 37 -10.90 10.01 5.76
CA ASP A 37 -11.61 10.97 4.90
C ASP A 37 -11.78 10.46 3.46
N ARG A 38 -11.20 9.31 3.11
CA ARG A 38 -11.27 8.70 1.78
C ARG A 38 -12.14 7.45 1.78
N LYS A 39 -12.56 7.03 0.59
CA LYS A 39 -13.35 5.81 0.37
C LYS A 39 -12.92 5.13 -0.92
N VAL A 40 -12.98 3.81 -0.93
CA VAL A 40 -12.90 3.03 -2.17
C VAL A 40 -14.16 3.31 -2.99
N THR A 41 -14.03 4.13 -4.02
CA THR A 41 -15.13 4.42 -4.96
C THR A 41 -15.33 3.25 -5.93
N GLY A 42 -16.51 3.16 -6.55
CA GLY A 42 -16.75 2.17 -7.60
C GLY A 42 -15.81 2.31 -8.79
N GLU A 43 -15.43 3.54 -9.13
CA GLU A 43 -14.45 3.84 -10.19
C GLU A 43 -13.05 3.32 -9.82
N LEU A 44 -12.58 3.61 -8.61
CA LEU A 44 -11.29 3.10 -8.12
C LEU A 44 -11.28 1.56 -8.12
N PHE A 45 -12.34 0.94 -7.60
CA PHE A 45 -12.46 -0.52 -7.60
C PHE A 45 -12.47 -1.10 -9.02
N ALA A 46 -13.12 -0.45 -9.99
CA ALA A 46 -13.11 -0.87 -11.38
C ALA A 46 -11.72 -0.80 -12.01
N ARG A 47 -10.92 0.24 -11.72
CA ARG A 47 -9.53 0.32 -12.17
C ARG A 47 -8.67 -0.79 -11.56
N VAL A 48 -8.82 -1.06 -10.27
CA VAL A 48 -8.10 -2.17 -9.61
C VAL A 48 -8.48 -3.51 -10.27
N ARG A 49 -9.78 -3.75 -10.52
CA ARG A 49 -10.28 -4.94 -11.23
C ARG A 49 -9.76 -5.09 -12.66
N ALA A 50 -9.35 -4.00 -13.32
CA ALA A 50 -8.76 -4.07 -14.65
C ALA A 50 -7.34 -4.66 -14.65
N HIS A 51 -6.66 -4.66 -13.49
CA HIS A 51 -5.26 -5.12 -13.36
C HIS A 51 -5.11 -6.38 -12.51
N PHE A 52 -6.06 -6.67 -11.62
CA PHE A 52 -5.97 -7.76 -10.66
C PHE A 52 -7.19 -8.68 -10.72
N SER A 53 -6.95 -9.98 -10.57
CA SER A 53 -7.98 -10.98 -10.33
C SER A 53 -8.66 -10.79 -8.97
N GLU A 54 -9.83 -11.40 -8.79
CA GLU A 54 -10.56 -11.31 -7.51
C GLU A 54 -9.72 -11.82 -6.32
N ALA A 55 -9.00 -12.93 -6.50
CA ALA A 55 -8.09 -13.46 -5.48
C ALA A 55 -6.98 -12.46 -5.12
N GLN A 56 -6.35 -11.84 -6.11
CA GLN A 56 -5.32 -10.82 -5.89
C GLN A 56 -5.86 -9.58 -5.18
N ILE A 57 -7.10 -9.18 -5.47
CA ILE A 57 -7.75 -8.06 -4.76
C ILE A 57 -7.99 -8.41 -3.29
N VAL A 58 -8.41 -9.64 -3.00
CA VAL A 58 -8.56 -10.11 -1.60
C VAL A 58 -7.22 -10.07 -0.88
N GLU A 59 -6.14 -10.54 -1.50
CA GLU A 59 -4.79 -10.48 -0.93
C GLU A 59 -4.33 -9.03 -0.69
N LEU A 60 -4.53 -8.14 -1.67
CA LEU A 60 -4.23 -6.70 -1.54
C LEU A 60 -4.99 -6.07 -0.37
N THR A 61 -6.28 -6.37 -0.25
CA THR A 61 -7.15 -5.88 0.83
C THR A 61 -6.66 -6.37 2.18
N ALA A 62 -6.31 -7.66 2.28
CA ALA A 62 -5.81 -8.26 3.52
C ALA A 62 -4.47 -7.64 3.95
N ALA A 63 -3.55 -7.41 3.00
CA ALA A 63 -2.27 -6.76 3.26
C ALA A 63 -2.46 -5.32 3.79
N ALA A 64 -3.29 -4.51 3.11
CA ALA A 64 -3.59 -3.15 3.55
C ALA A 64 -4.24 -3.11 4.94
N ALA A 65 -5.21 -4.01 5.19
CA ALA A 65 -5.87 -4.10 6.49
C ALA A 65 -4.90 -4.49 7.62
N LEU A 66 -3.97 -5.42 7.37
CA LEU A 66 -2.97 -5.83 8.35
C LEU A 66 -2.04 -4.68 8.73
N GLU A 67 -1.59 -3.89 7.77
CA GLU A 67 -0.74 -2.73 8.04
C GLU A 67 -1.52 -1.62 8.78
N ASN A 68 -2.81 -1.43 8.46
CA ASN A 68 -3.67 -0.52 9.23
C ASN A 68 -3.85 -0.98 10.68
N PHE A 69 -3.98 -2.28 10.92
CA PHE A 69 -3.98 -2.83 12.27
C PHE A 69 -2.65 -2.55 12.99
N ARG A 70 -1.52 -2.89 12.36
CA ARG A 70 -0.18 -2.68 12.93
C ARG A 70 0.08 -1.22 13.24
N SER A 71 -0.34 -0.30 12.37
CA SER A 71 -0.18 1.15 12.59
C SER A 71 -0.85 1.64 13.87
N LYS A 72 -1.98 1.04 14.27
CA LYS A 72 -2.71 1.39 15.49
C LYS A 72 -2.19 0.61 16.70
N PHE A 73 -1.97 -0.69 16.51
CA PHE A 73 -1.53 -1.59 17.57
C PHE A 73 -0.12 -1.27 18.07
N ASN A 74 0.85 -1.17 17.15
CA ASN A 74 2.24 -0.94 17.51
C ASN A 74 2.42 0.43 18.17
N VAL A 75 1.80 1.48 17.62
CA VAL A 75 1.88 2.83 18.18
C VAL A 75 1.27 2.89 19.57
N ALA A 76 0.11 2.27 19.78
CA ALA A 76 -0.54 2.24 21.10
C ALA A 76 0.31 1.53 22.18
N LEU A 77 1.19 0.60 21.78
CA LEU A 77 2.07 -0.15 22.69
C LEU A 77 3.51 0.38 22.73
N GLY A 78 3.82 1.48 22.04
CA GLY A 78 5.18 2.02 21.98
C GLY A 78 6.18 1.10 21.29
N ILE A 79 5.73 0.26 20.35
CA ILE A 79 6.61 -0.62 19.57
C ILE A 79 7.25 0.20 18.45
N GLU A 80 8.55 0.45 18.58
CA GLU A 80 9.34 1.25 17.64
C GLU A 80 10.05 0.40 16.57
N ALA A 81 10.52 1.07 15.51
CA ALA A 81 11.33 0.45 14.47
C ALA A 81 12.68 -0.02 15.03
N GLN A 82 13.10 -1.23 14.66
CA GLN A 82 14.32 -1.87 15.17
C GLN A 82 15.56 -1.59 14.30
N GLY A 83 15.46 -0.69 13.31
CA GLY A 83 16.59 -0.29 12.46
C GLY A 83 17.03 -1.31 11.39
N PHE A 84 16.29 -2.40 11.19
CA PHE A 84 16.67 -3.44 10.21
C PHE A 84 16.36 -3.09 8.74
N CYS A 85 15.44 -2.15 8.50
CA CYS A 85 15.05 -1.73 7.14
C CYS A 85 15.39 -0.25 6.97
N VAL A 86 16.62 0.04 6.55
CA VAL A 86 17.07 1.39 6.18
C VAL A 86 17.08 1.51 4.65
N ILE A 87 16.45 2.57 4.13
CA ILE A 87 16.64 3.01 2.74
C ILE A 87 17.95 3.80 2.78
N ARG A 88 18.98 3.34 2.07
CA ARG A 88 20.32 3.94 2.12
C ARG A 88 20.61 4.72 0.86
#